data_AF-G4VF79-F1
#
_entry.id   AF-G4VF79-F1
#
_cell.length_a   1.000
_cell.length_b   1.000
_cell.length_c   1.000
_cell.angle_alpha   90.00
_cell.angle_beta   90.00
_cell.angle_gamma   90.00
#
_symmetry.space_group_name_H-M   'P 1'
#
loop_
_entity.id
_entity.type
_entity.pdbx_description
1 polymer ?
#
loop_
_entity_poly.entity_id
_entity_poly.type
_entity_poly.pdbx_seq_one_letter_code
_entity_poly.pdbx_strand_id
1 'polypeptide(L)'
;MILTPKQVWWSSLSTYVGLDHNAPTSRSDGKALIVNELLNKLHTPVMMIGDGMTDAKACPPASVFIGFGVNVIRPKVKAISDYFCTSVEELINLLKNHKMLL
;
A
#
# COMPACT_ATOMS: atom_id res chain seq x y z
N MET A 1 -5.65 -1.01 -2.52
CA MET A 1 -4.98 -1.43 -1.26
C MET A 1 -4.22 -2.72 -1.54
N ILE A 2 -2.89 -2.64 -1.66
CA ILE A 2 -2.05 -3.84 -1.78
C ILE A 2 -1.82 -4.34 -0.36
N LEU A 3 -2.64 -5.30 0.07
CA LEU A 3 -2.44 -6.04 1.30
C LEU A 3 -1.40 -7.12 1.03
N THR A 4 -0.15 -6.82 1.33
CA THR A 4 0.95 -7.77 1.16
C THR A 4 1.48 -8.16 2.52
N PRO A 5 0.94 -9.24 3.12
CA PRO A 5 1.40 -9.69 4.43
C PRO A 5 2.88 -10.06 4.35
N LYS A 6 3.59 -9.87 5.47
CA LYS A 6 4.88 -10.55 5.68
C LYS A 6 4.58 -12.04 5.77
N GLN A 7 5.29 -12.85 5.00
CA GLN A 7 5.09 -14.30 5.06
C GLN A 7 5.81 -14.86 6.28
N VAL A 8 5.09 -15.69 7.04
CA VAL A 8 5.56 -16.35 8.28
C VAL A 8 5.67 -17.84 8.00
N TRP A 9 6.76 -18.46 8.44
CA TRP A 9 7.00 -19.89 8.32
C TRP A 9 6.61 -20.60 9.61
N TRP A 10 5.92 -21.71 9.46
CA TRP A 10 5.49 -22.59 10.56
C TRP A 10 6.10 -23.97 10.36
N SER A 11 6.44 -24.65 11.45
CA SER A 11 6.85 -26.05 11.39
C SER A 11 5.65 -26.96 11.16
N SER A 12 5.89 -28.23 10.88
CA SER A 12 4.85 -29.25 10.85
C SER A 12 4.16 -29.46 12.21
N LEU A 13 4.76 -28.96 13.30
CA LEU A 13 4.20 -28.97 14.65
C LEU A 13 3.51 -27.63 15.00
N SER A 14 3.24 -26.78 14.01
CA SER A 14 2.60 -25.47 14.17
C SER A 14 3.37 -24.49 15.08
N THR A 15 4.69 -24.68 15.20
CA THR A 15 5.55 -23.73 15.92
C THR A 15 6.07 -22.65 14.96
N TYR A 16 6.20 -21.42 15.45
CA TYR A 16 6.82 -20.33 14.69
C TYR A 16 8.28 -20.69 14.36
N VAL A 17 8.62 -20.66 13.07
CA VAL A 17 9.98 -20.95 12.59
C VAL A 17 10.71 -19.67 12.21
N GLY A 18 10.00 -18.72 11.61
CA GLY A 18 10.63 -17.49 11.14
C GLY A 18 9.78 -16.68 10.19
N LEU A 19 10.40 -15.70 9.57
CA LEU A 19 9.83 -14.88 8.50
C LEU A 19 10.49 -15.24 7.16
N ASP A 20 9.72 -15.16 6.08
CA ASP A 20 10.30 -15.23 4.74
C ASP A 20 11.07 -13.94 4.47
N HIS A 21 12.39 -13.97 4.63
CA HIS A 21 13.22 -12.81 4.34
C HIS A 21 13.35 -12.52 2.83
N ASN A 22 12.97 -13.46 1.96
CA ASN A 22 12.97 -13.27 0.51
C ASN A 22 11.69 -12.63 -0.01
N ALA A 23 10.59 -12.68 0.76
CA ALA A 23 9.38 -11.96 0.41
C ALA A 23 9.69 -10.45 0.30
N PRO A 24 9.28 -9.76 -0.79
CA PRO A 24 9.55 -8.34 -0.96
C PRO A 24 9.13 -7.51 0.26
N THR A 25 8.02 -7.88 0.89
CA THR A 25 7.40 -7.20 2.03
C THR A 25 8.14 -7.35 3.36
N SER A 26 9.16 -8.19 3.40
CA SER A 26 10.11 -8.23 4.50
C SER A 26 11.09 -7.06 4.45
N ARG A 27 11.17 -6.34 3.33
CA ARG A 27 12.01 -5.16 3.12
C ARG A 27 11.19 -3.87 3.13
N SER A 28 11.86 -2.75 3.41
CA SER A 28 11.23 -1.42 3.50
C SER A 28 10.71 -0.88 2.16
N ASP A 29 11.26 -1.38 1.06
CA ASP A 29 10.90 -1.08 -0.34
C ASP A 29 9.92 -2.11 -0.94
N GLY A 30 9.50 -3.12 -0.17
CA GLY A 30 8.70 -4.24 -0.67
C GLY A 30 7.41 -3.86 -1.39
N LYS A 31 6.71 -2.85 -0.88
CA LYS A 31 5.48 -2.36 -1.52
C LYS A 31 5.77 -1.72 -2.89
N ALA A 32 6.87 -0.97 -3.00
CA ALA A 32 7.30 -0.38 -4.28
C ALA A 32 7.66 -1.46 -5.31
N LEU A 33 8.34 -2.53 -4.88
CA LEU A 33 8.65 -3.68 -5.74
C LEU A 33 7.40 -4.35 -6.28
N ILE A 34 6.41 -4.61 -5.43
CA ILE A 34 5.14 -5.23 -5.83
C ILE A 34 4.34 -4.31 -6.76
N VAL A 35 4.32 -3.01 -6.49
CA VAL A 35 3.68 -2.04 -7.42
C VAL A 35 4.37 -2.08 -8.78
N ASN A 36 5.71 -2.12 -8.82
CA ASN A 36 6.46 -2.23 -10.07
C ASN A 36 6.11 -3.52 -10.84
N GLU A 37 6.03 -4.66 -10.15
CA GLU A 37 5.61 -5.94 -10.74
C GLU A 37 4.19 -5.87 -11.31
N LEU A 38 3.25 -5.25 -10.59
CA LEU A 38 1.87 -5.07 -11.06
C LEU A 38 1.80 -4.15 -12.28
N LEU A 39 2.57 -3.05 -12.29
CA LEU A 39 2.66 -2.15 -13.44
C LEU A 39 3.16 -2.89 -14.68
N ASN A 40 4.23 -3.68 -14.54
CA ASN A 40 4.80 -4.47 -15.63
C ASN A 40 3.86 -5.59 -16.12
N LYS A 41 3.05 -6.14 -15.23
CA LYS A 41 2.12 -7.23 -15.57
C LYS A 41 0.83 -6.73 -16.22
N LEU A 42 0.24 -5.67 -15.66
CA LEU A 42 -1.08 -5.20 -16.04
C LEU A 42 -1.04 -4.08 -17.07
N HIS A 43 0.07 -3.35 -17.19
CA HIS A 43 0.21 -2.17 -18.04
C HIS A 43 -0.85 -1.08 -17.76
N THR A 44 -1.37 -1.06 -16.52
CA THR A 44 -2.36 -0.10 -16.04
C THR A 44 -1.78 0.71 -14.89
N PRO A 45 -2.02 2.03 -14.81
CA PRO A 45 -1.61 2.84 -13.67
C PRO A 45 -2.09 2.23 -12.35
N VAL A 46 -1.20 2.22 -11.34
CA VAL A 46 -1.49 1.73 -10.01
C VAL A 46 -1.59 2.91 -9.04
N MET A 47 -2.68 2.94 -8.28
CA MET A 47 -2.86 3.87 -7.17
C MET A 47 -2.53 3.17 -5.85
N MET A 48 -1.75 3.83 -5.01
CA MET A 48 -1.43 3.37 -3.67
C MET A 48 -2.35 4.03 -2.64
N ILE A 49 -2.91 3.24 -1.72
CA ILE A 49 -3.75 3.72 -0.62
C ILE A 49 -3.25 3.09 0.67
N GLY A 50 -2.89 3.89 1.67
CA GLY A 50 -2.42 3.38 2.95
C GLY A 50 -2.11 4.45 4.01
N ASP A 51 -1.92 4.04 5.25
CA ASP A 51 -1.70 4.93 6.39
C ASP A 51 -0.21 5.19 6.68
N GLY A 52 0.68 4.37 6.10
CA GLY A 52 2.07 4.27 6.50
C GLY A 52 3.07 4.89 5.53
N MET A 53 4.28 5.13 6.02
CA MET A 53 5.38 5.63 5.20
C MET A 53 5.85 4.62 4.15
N THR A 54 5.69 3.31 4.39
CA THR A 54 5.99 2.29 3.38
C THR A 54 4.98 2.29 2.25
N ASP A 55 3.74 2.71 2.50
CA ASP A 55 2.72 2.94 1.46
C ASP A 55 3.11 4.14 0.61
N ALA A 56 3.43 5.26 1.26
CA ALA A 56 3.87 6.47 0.56
C ALA A 56 5.10 6.24 -0.33
N LYS A 57 6.08 5.46 0.18
CA LYS A 57 7.30 5.09 -0.57
C LYS A 57 7.06 4.19 -1.78
N ALA A 58 5.86 3.63 -1.94
CA ALA A 58 5.51 2.91 -3.16
C ALA A 58 5.04 3.85 -4.29
N CYS A 59 5.08 5.16 -4.06
CA CYS A 59 4.78 6.21 -5.04
C CYS A 59 5.98 7.19 -5.12
N PRO A 60 6.87 7.05 -6.13
CA PRO A 60 6.83 6.09 -7.25
C PRO A 60 7.14 4.64 -6.83
N PRO A 61 6.75 3.61 -7.63
CA PRO A 61 6.26 3.70 -9.01
C PRO A 61 4.74 3.84 -9.18
N ALA A 62 3.96 3.80 -8.09
CA ALA A 62 2.55 4.18 -8.16
C ALA A 62 2.41 5.60 -8.73
N SER A 63 1.29 5.88 -9.40
CA SER A 63 1.04 7.17 -10.03
C SER A 63 0.43 8.19 -9.06
N VAL A 64 -0.29 7.70 -8.06
CA VAL A 64 -0.96 8.51 -7.03
C VAL A 64 -0.89 7.76 -5.70
N PHE A 65 -0.59 8.49 -4.62
CA PHE A 65 -0.70 8.03 -3.25
C PHE A 65 -1.81 8.76 -2.50
N ILE A 66 -2.80 7.99 -2.05
CA ILE A 66 -3.86 8.45 -1.14
C ILE A 66 -3.52 7.99 0.28
N GLY A 67 -3.17 8.94 1.14
CA GLY A 67 -3.01 8.68 2.56
C GLY A 67 -4.36 8.40 3.21
N PHE A 68 -4.44 7.33 4.01
CA PHE A 68 -5.69 6.90 4.61
C PHE A 68 -5.61 6.86 6.14
N GLY A 69 -6.17 7.89 6.78
CA GLY A 69 -6.09 8.14 8.21
C GLY A 69 -7.30 7.66 9.03
N VAL A 70 -8.04 6.65 8.56
CA VAL A 70 -9.31 6.22 9.21
C VAL A 70 -9.13 5.80 10.67
N ASN A 71 -7.99 5.19 11.00
CA ASN A 71 -7.67 4.76 12.37
C ASN A 71 -6.74 5.75 13.08
N VAL A 72 -5.69 6.20 12.40
CA VAL A 72 -4.67 7.09 12.96
C VAL A 72 -4.20 8.06 11.88
N ILE A 73 -4.23 9.36 12.18
CA ILE A 73 -3.65 10.38 11.32
C ILE A 73 -2.16 10.49 11.63
N ARG A 74 -1.31 10.14 10.66
CA ARG A 74 0.15 10.32 10.76
C ARG A 74 0.55 11.60 10.03
N PRO A 75 1.00 12.67 10.72
CA PRO A 75 1.28 13.97 10.09
C PRO A 75 2.24 13.91 8.90
N LYS A 76 3.30 13.10 9.01
CA LYS A 76 4.28 12.91 7.92
C LYS A 76 3.67 12.24 6.69
N VAL A 77 2.72 11.32 6.86
CA VAL A 77 2.05 10.66 5.74
C VAL A 77 1.06 11.62 5.10
N LYS A 78 0.26 12.32 5.91
CA LYS A 78 -0.66 13.36 5.42
C LYS A 78 0.06 14.43 4.60
N ALA A 79 1.23 14.88 5.03
CA ALA A 79 2.00 15.92 4.36
C ALA A 79 2.56 15.51 2.98
N ILE A 80 2.73 14.22 2.72
CA ILE A 80 3.33 13.70 1.47
C ILE A 80 2.31 12.98 0.57
N SER A 81 1.05 12.93 0.98
CA SER A 81 0.00 12.30 0.17
C SER A 81 -0.51 13.27 -0.89
N ASP A 82 -0.79 12.77 -2.10
CA ASP A 82 -1.48 13.57 -3.13
C ASP A 82 -2.90 13.92 -2.67
N TYR A 83 -3.54 12.97 -1.99
CA TYR A 83 -4.83 13.13 -1.34
C TYR A 83 -4.81 12.47 0.03
N PHE A 84 -5.63 12.94 0.97
CA PHE A 84 -5.73 12.34 2.29
C PHE A 84 -7.19 12.20 2.69
N CYS A 85 -7.61 10.98 3.03
CA CYS A 85 -8.97 10.69 3.46
C CYS A 85 -8.96 10.16 4.90
N THR A 86 -9.94 10.57 5.70
CA THR A 86 -10.16 10.09 7.08
C THR A 86 -11.38 9.19 7.22
N SER A 87 -12.12 8.96 6.14
CA SER A 87 -13.25 8.04 6.10
C SER A 87 -13.33 7.31 4.75
N VAL A 88 -13.99 6.15 4.75
CA VAL A 88 -14.27 5.41 3.50
C VAL A 88 -15.17 6.23 2.57
N GLU A 89 -16.08 7.03 3.11
CA GLU A 89 -16.95 7.90 2.33
C GLU A 89 -16.16 9.01 1.59
N GLU A 90 -15.22 9.67 2.27
CA GLU A 90 -14.29 10.61 1.61
C GLU A 90 -13.51 9.94 0.48
N LEU A 91 -13.01 8.72 0.72
CA LEU A 91 -12.28 7.97 -0.30
C LEU A 91 -13.17 7.65 -1.51
N ILE A 92 -14.40 7.16 -1.29
CA ILE A 92 -15.36 6.88 -2.38
C ILE A 92 -15.67 8.15 -3.16
N ASN A 93 -15.94 9.27 -2.47
CA ASN A 93 -16.26 10.53 -3.09
C ASN A 93 -15.08 11.09 -3.91
N LEU A 94 -13.87 10.99 -3.38
CA LEU A 94 -12.65 11.35 -4.10
C LEU A 94 -12.50 10.55 -5.40
N LEU A 95 -12.65 9.22 -5.31
CA LEU A 95 -12.51 8.34 -6.47
C LEU A 95 -13.58 8.59 -7.54
N LYS A 96 -14.82 8.88 -7.13
CA LYS A 96 -15.91 9.26 -8.05
C LYS A 96 -15.62 10.61 -8.74
N ASN A 97 -15.24 11.63 -7.96
CA ASN A 97 -15.04 12.98 -8.47
C ASN A 97 -13.90 13.06 -9.50
N HIS A 98 -12.86 12.23 -9.33
CA HIS A 98 -11.74 12.16 -10.26
C HIS A 98 -11.92 11.12 -11.39
N LYS A 99 -13.09 10.48 -11.51
CA LYS A 99 -13.34 9.39 -12.47
C LYS A 99 -12.29 8.27 -12.39
N MET A 100 -11.81 8.00 -11.17
CA MET A 100 -10.82 6.96 -10.88
C MET A 100 -11.45 5.58 -10.67
N LEU A 101 -12.76 5.55 -10.43
CA LEU A 101 -13.60 4.37 -10.58
C LEU A 101 -14.41 4.59 -11.87
N LEU A 102 -14.12 3.79 -12.90
CA LEU A 102 -14.94 3.69 -14.11
C LEU A 102 -16.25 2.96 -13.78
#